data_AF-A0A7V8YDW5-F1
#
_entry.id   AF-A0A7V8YDW5-F1
#
_cell.length_a   1.000
_cell.length_b   1.000
_cell.length_c   1.000
_cell.angle_alpha   90.00
_cell.angle_beta   90.00
_cell.angle_gamma   90.00
#
_symmetry.space_group_name_H-M   'P 1'
#
loop_
_entity.id
_entity.type
_entity.pdbx_description
1 polymer ?
#
loop_
_entity_poly.entity_id
_entity_poly.type
_entity_poly.pdbx_seq_one_letter_code
_entity_poly.pdbx_strand_id
1 'polypeptide(L)'
;MLPAALWILACGTPPMLDGKVVDIWGNPVEGATVMMVGQTERPLTDAEGHYHLTPVDGRQQIKAGREGYIQDSTEVEIVGGKPPPGPTFQLYPKPSEYGFYVVGPGAYSKLEAVQVVSKGNVLRSHRGLENIGEAYQEGTRLRVLFHTELKLDEIMRLGLELHRLHYLPEAELTGPIASQKVDVNLWVSAEEIPVDVKPLRSRTDYLLASSAELAPGYYAFQTQELLDPRDTQRFNQIPEELRVVFPFEVR
;
A
#
# COMPACT_ATOMS: atom_id res chain seq x y z
N MET A 1 -21.88 33.11 66.16
CA MET A 1 -21.15 32.03 65.45
C MET A 1 -21.74 31.94 64.05
N LEU A 2 -21.10 32.57 63.06
CA LEU A 2 -21.45 32.40 61.64
C LEU A 2 -20.60 31.26 61.07
N PRO A 3 -21.17 30.30 60.32
CA PRO A 3 -20.37 29.33 59.60
C PRO A 3 -19.80 30.00 58.34
N ALA A 4 -18.47 29.96 58.23
CA ALA A 4 -17.75 30.37 57.03
C ALA A 4 -18.03 29.35 55.91
N ALA A 5 -18.65 29.79 54.82
CA ALA A 5 -18.83 29.00 53.62
C ALA A 5 -17.48 28.90 52.88
N LEU A 6 -16.93 27.69 52.86
CA LEU A 6 -15.70 27.34 52.15
C LEU A 6 -16.06 27.11 50.67
N TRP A 7 -15.73 28.06 49.80
CA TRP A 7 -15.88 27.92 48.35
C TRP A 7 -14.72 27.06 47.82
N ILE A 8 -15.02 25.82 47.47
CA ILE A 8 -14.09 24.96 46.72
C ILE A 8 -14.14 25.44 45.26
N LEU A 9 -13.15 26.25 44.86
CA LEU A 9 -12.88 26.54 43.46
C LEU A 9 -12.32 25.26 42.83
N ALA A 10 -13.21 24.46 42.24
CA ALA A 10 -12.82 23.39 41.34
C ALA A 10 -12.22 24.01 40.07
N CYS A 11 -10.90 24.22 40.05
CA CYS A 11 -10.17 24.45 38.81
C CYS A 11 -10.22 23.15 37.99
N GLY A 12 -11.22 23.02 37.12
CA GLY A 12 -11.24 21.96 36.12
C GLY A 12 -10.16 22.25 35.08
N THR A 13 -9.30 21.27 34.81
CA THR A 13 -8.38 21.31 33.67
C THR A 13 -9.19 21.58 32.40
N PRO A 14 -8.78 22.54 31.54
CA PRO A 14 -9.47 22.78 30.28
C PRO A 14 -9.59 21.48 29.49
N PRO A 15 -10.73 21.21 28.83
CA PRO A 15 -10.88 20.03 28.01
C PRO A 15 -9.84 20.04 26.87
N MET A 16 -9.17 18.91 26.65
CA MET A 16 -8.19 18.74 25.58
C MET A 16 -8.65 17.63 24.64
N LEU A 17 -8.29 17.75 23.36
CA LEU A 17 -8.45 16.67 22.40
C LEU A 17 -7.17 15.82 22.41
N ASP A 18 -7.25 14.65 23.04
CA ASP A 18 -6.12 13.76 23.26
C ASP A 18 -6.15 12.60 22.26
N GLY A 19 -5.05 12.34 21.57
CA GLY A 19 -4.94 11.21 20.65
C GLY A 19 -3.53 10.65 20.56
N LYS A 20 -3.29 9.82 19.55
CA LYS A 20 -1.99 9.19 19.29
C LYS A 20 -1.59 9.25 17.83
N VAL A 21 -0.30 9.23 17.56
CA VAL A 21 0.29 8.97 16.25
C VAL A 21 1.17 7.73 16.36
N VAL A 22 0.86 6.71 15.57
CA VAL A 22 1.62 5.48 15.45
C VAL A 22 2.00 5.25 13.99
N ASP A 23 2.98 4.39 13.75
CA ASP A 23 3.22 3.89 12.40
C ASP A 23 2.23 2.76 12.06
N ILE A 24 2.31 2.25 10.83
CA ILE A 24 1.46 1.15 10.36
C ILE A 24 1.70 -0.20 11.05
N TRP A 25 2.76 -0.32 11.84
CA TRP A 25 3.08 -1.49 12.67
C TRP A 25 2.73 -1.27 14.15
N GLY A 26 2.17 -0.10 14.49
CA GLY A 26 1.71 0.24 15.83
C GLY A 26 2.78 0.82 16.74
N ASN A 27 3.99 1.11 16.23
CA ASN A 27 5.02 1.76 17.04
C ASN A 27 4.67 3.26 17.21
N PRO A 28 4.88 3.84 18.41
CA PRO A 28 4.66 5.26 18.63
C PRO A 28 5.60 6.11 17.76
N VAL A 29 5.07 7.19 17.19
CA VAL A 29 5.85 8.12 16.38
C VAL A 29 6.07 9.39 17.18
N GLU A 30 7.21 9.50 17.86
CA GLU A 30 7.65 10.71 18.57
C GLU A 30 7.93 11.88 17.61
N GLY A 31 7.66 13.11 18.04
CA GLY A 31 8.00 14.32 17.26
C GLY A 31 7.18 14.49 15.98
N ALA A 32 6.08 13.76 15.82
CA ALA A 32 5.11 14.01 14.75
C ALA A 32 4.38 15.32 15.03
N THR A 33 4.28 16.18 14.02
CA THR A 33 3.48 17.40 14.09
C THR A 33 2.01 17.05 13.90
N VAL A 34 1.17 17.45 14.85
CA VAL A 34 -0.29 17.32 14.74
C VAL A 34 -0.89 18.72 14.69
N MET A 35 -1.83 18.97 13.79
CA MET A 35 -2.45 20.29 13.65
C MET A 35 -3.92 20.20 13.25
N MET A 36 -4.70 21.16 13.73
CA MET A 36 -6.05 21.41 13.25
C MET A 36 -5.98 22.41 12.09
N VAL A 37 -6.59 22.09 10.95
CA VAL A 37 -6.55 22.93 9.76
C VAL A 37 -7.17 24.29 10.04
N GLY A 38 -6.46 25.37 9.70
CA GLY A 38 -6.87 26.75 9.98
C GLY A 38 -6.37 27.28 11.34
N GLN A 39 -5.82 26.42 12.20
CA GLN A 39 -5.18 26.83 13.45
C GLN A 39 -3.67 27.01 13.27
N THR A 40 -3.07 27.85 14.11
CA THR A 40 -1.62 28.08 14.14
C THR A 40 -0.87 27.09 15.03
N GLU A 41 -1.58 26.44 15.96
CA GLU A 41 -1.00 25.47 16.90
C GLU A 41 -0.52 24.21 16.17
N ARG A 42 0.68 23.74 16.53
CA ARG A 42 1.36 22.59 15.93
C ARG A 42 2.13 21.79 16.98
N PRO A 43 1.44 21.20 17.98
CA PRO A 43 2.10 20.36 18.96
C PRO A 43 2.85 19.21 18.29
N LEU A 44 3.91 18.79 18.97
CA LEU A 44 4.66 17.58 18.63
C LEU A 44 4.19 16.45 19.53
N THR A 45 4.18 15.22 19.02
CA THR A 45 3.94 14.04 19.83
C THR A 45 5.10 13.73 20.78
N ASP A 46 4.78 13.16 21.94
CA ASP A 46 5.77 12.66 22.90
C ASP A 46 6.34 11.28 22.51
N ALA A 47 7.19 10.72 23.38
CA ALA A 47 7.85 9.43 23.17
C ALA A 47 6.86 8.26 23.04
N GLU A 48 5.70 8.36 23.66
CA GLU A 48 4.60 7.41 23.59
C GLU A 48 3.63 7.71 22.43
N GLY A 49 3.95 8.70 21.59
CA GLY A 49 3.20 9.09 20.39
C GLY A 49 1.94 9.91 20.70
N HIS A 50 1.73 10.37 21.93
CA HIS A 50 0.56 11.15 22.31
C HIS A 50 0.66 12.59 21.85
N TYR A 51 -0.47 13.17 21.46
CA TYR A 51 -0.61 14.60 21.23
C TYR A 51 -1.81 15.16 22.00
N HIS A 52 -1.75 16.47 22.24
CA HIS A 52 -2.82 17.22 22.89
C HIS A 52 -3.13 18.46 22.05
N LEU A 53 -4.39 18.68 21.71
CA LEU A 53 -4.84 19.86 20.98
C LEU A 53 -5.90 20.61 21.78
N THR A 54 -5.89 21.94 21.69
CA THR A 54 -6.99 22.77 22.18
C THR A 54 -8.23 22.52 21.30
N PRO A 55 -9.37 22.07 21.86
CA PRO A 55 -10.57 21.79 21.09
C PRO A 55 -11.19 23.08 20.54
N VAL A 56 -11.66 23.04 19.30
CA VAL A 56 -12.38 24.13 18.64
C VAL A 56 -13.71 23.57 18.15
N ASP A 57 -14.80 24.19 18.56
CA ASP A 57 -16.15 23.73 18.20
C ASP A 57 -16.37 23.66 16.69
N GLY A 58 -17.21 22.72 16.29
CA GLY A 58 -17.58 22.42 14.90
C GLY A 58 -16.75 21.29 14.29
N ARG A 59 -16.89 21.16 12.96
CA ARG A 59 -16.22 20.15 12.16
C ARG A 59 -14.78 20.56 11.87
N GLN A 60 -13.83 19.83 12.44
CA GLN A 60 -12.41 20.12 12.35
C GLN A 60 -11.69 19.05 11.54
N GLN A 61 -10.87 19.45 10.56
CA GLN A 61 -9.92 18.55 9.92
C GLN A 61 -8.60 18.59 10.70
N ILE A 62 -8.15 17.42 11.14
CA ILE A 62 -6.90 17.25 11.87
C ILE A 62 -5.91 16.50 10.98
N LYS A 63 -4.66 16.96 10.96
CA LYS A 63 -3.56 16.37 10.18
C LYS A 63 -2.43 15.98 11.10
N ALA A 64 -1.82 14.83 10.84
CA ALA A 64 -0.60 14.38 11.49
C ALA A 64 0.47 14.09 10.44
N GLY A 65 1.71 14.47 10.71
CA GLY A 65 2.82 14.21 9.81
C GLY A 65 4.18 14.30 10.51
N ARG A 66 5.13 13.53 9.99
CA ARG A 66 6.54 13.55 10.41
C ARG A 66 7.41 13.44 9.17
N GLU A 67 8.57 14.07 9.19
CA GLU A 67 9.57 13.86 8.14
C GLU A 67 9.90 12.37 8.00
N GLY A 68 9.99 11.89 6.76
CA GLY A 68 10.17 10.46 6.48
C GLY A 68 8.89 9.62 6.55
N TYR A 69 7.73 10.23 6.81
CA TYR A 69 6.43 9.55 6.81
C TYR A 69 5.45 10.19 5.82
N ILE A 70 4.51 9.38 5.34
CA ILE A 70 3.34 9.82 4.58
C ILE A 70 2.32 10.33 5.60
N GLN A 71 1.94 11.60 5.46
CA GLN A 71 0.98 12.26 6.35
C GLN A 71 -0.40 11.56 6.34
N ASP A 72 -1.17 11.78 7.41
CA ASP A 72 -2.56 11.32 7.51
C ASP A 72 -3.46 12.46 7.99
N SER A 73 -4.76 12.35 7.72
CA SER A 73 -5.74 13.36 8.09
C SER A 73 -7.12 12.76 8.30
N THR A 74 -7.83 13.24 9.32
CA THR A 74 -9.20 12.83 9.62
C THR A 74 -10.06 14.03 10.04
N GLU A 75 -11.36 13.85 10.02
CA GLU A 75 -12.31 14.86 10.48
C GLU A 75 -12.88 14.46 11.84
N VAL A 76 -13.05 15.44 12.72
CA VAL A 76 -13.63 15.27 14.05
C VAL A 76 -14.67 16.36 14.25
N GLU A 77 -15.83 15.99 14.80
CA GLU A 77 -16.85 16.93 15.23
C GLU A 77 -16.69 17.22 16.73
N ILE A 78 -16.56 18.49 17.09
CA ILE A 78 -16.44 18.93 18.49
C ILE A 78 -17.66 19.77 18.84
N VAL A 79 -18.36 19.43 19.92
CA VAL A 79 -19.61 20.09 20.31
C VAL A 79 -19.54 20.62 21.74
N GLY A 80 -19.71 21.94 21.88
CA GLY A 80 -19.84 22.60 23.19
C GLY A 80 -18.58 22.52 24.05
N GLY A 81 -17.42 22.59 23.43
CA GLY A 81 -16.11 22.52 24.07
C GLY A 81 -15.78 21.14 24.66
N LYS A 82 -16.57 20.11 24.38
CA LYS A 82 -16.36 18.74 24.87
C LYS A 82 -15.85 17.87 23.72
N PRO A 83 -14.52 17.73 23.55
CA PRO A 83 -13.97 16.89 22.50
C PRO A 83 -14.32 15.42 22.75
N PRO A 84 -14.59 14.64 21.67
CA PRO A 84 -14.57 13.17 21.75
C PRO A 84 -13.13 12.69 22.00
N PRO A 85 -12.89 11.38 22.22
CA PRO A 85 -11.55 10.82 22.14
C PRO A 85 -10.89 11.21 20.81
N GLY A 86 -9.65 11.70 20.87
CA GLY A 86 -8.91 12.11 19.68
C GLY A 86 -8.55 10.92 18.79
N PRO A 87 -8.41 11.15 17.48
CA PRO A 87 -8.09 10.09 16.55
C PRO A 87 -6.69 9.51 16.79
N THR A 88 -6.53 8.24 16.46
CA THR A 88 -5.23 7.60 16.29
C THR A 88 -4.84 7.65 14.82
N PHE A 89 -3.76 8.37 14.50
CA PHE A 89 -3.21 8.44 13.15
C PHE A 89 -2.24 7.28 12.90
N GLN A 90 -2.33 6.65 11.73
CA GLN A 90 -1.40 5.61 11.30
C GLN A 90 -0.56 6.12 10.13
N LEU A 91 0.70 6.44 10.40
CA LEU A 91 1.62 6.97 9.39
C LEU A 91 2.38 5.84 8.71
N TYR A 92 2.43 5.87 7.38
CA TYR A 92 3.28 4.96 6.60
C TYR A 92 4.68 5.59 6.51
N PRO A 93 5.75 4.91 6.94
CA PRO A 93 7.10 5.36 6.61
C PRO A 93 7.26 5.45 5.09
N LYS A 94 7.92 6.49 4.62
CA LYS A 94 8.13 6.71 3.20
C LYS A 94 9.34 5.92 2.71
N PRO A 95 9.20 5.02 1.73
CA PRO A 95 10.33 4.34 1.13
C PRO A 95 11.30 5.35 0.48
N SER A 96 12.59 5.03 0.49
CA SER A 96 13.63 5.88 -0.12
C SER A 96 13.67 5.78 -1.64
N GLU A 97 13.17 4.68 -2.21
CA GLU A 97 13.22 4.39 -3.65
C GLU A 97 11.82 4.12 -4.19
N TYR A 98 11.60 4.39 -5.48
CA TYR A 98 10.36 4.01 -6.16
C TYR A 98 10.25 2.48 -6.29
N GLY A 99 9.02 1.98 -6.23
CA GLY A 99 8.74 0.56 -6.37
C GLY A 99 7.53 0.09 -5.56
N PHE A 100 7.37 -1.24 -5.54
CA PHE A 100 6.33 -1.94 -4.80
C PHE A 100 6.91 -2.48 -3.49
N TYR A 101 6.24 -2.19 -2.38
CA TYR A 101 6.67 -2.57 -1.04
C TYR A 101 5.57 -3.34 -0.33
N VAL A 102 5.75 -4.64 -0.19
CA VAL A 102 4.86 -5.49 0.59
C VAL A 102 4.92 -5.05 2.06
N VAL A 103 3.76 -4.86 2.66
CA VAL A 103 3.64 -4.47 4.08
C VAL A 103 3.65 -5.73 4.94
N GLY A 104 4.83 -6.09 5.42
CA GLY A 104 5.02 -7.20 6.36
C GLY A 104 4.68 -6.81 7.82
N PRO A 105 4.83 -7.76 8.77
CA PRO A 105 4.45 -7.57 10.17
C PRO A 105 5.18 -6.44 10.91
N GLY A 106 6.39 -6.05 10.48
CA GLY A 106 7.19 -5.01 11.13
C GLY A 106 8.10 -4.21 10.20
N ALA A 107 8.10 -4.51 8.90
CA ALA A 107 8.93 -3.84 7.92
C ALA A 107 8.32 -3.97 6.52
N TYR A 108 8.81 -3.15 5.59
CA TYR A 108 8.54 -3.34 4.18
C TYR A 108 9.45 -4.41 3.58
N SER A 109 8.93 -5.15 2.60
CA SER A 109 9.72 -5.99 1.71
C SER A 109 9.57 -5.47 0.28
N LYS A 110 10.66 -5.03 -0.35
CA LYS A 110 10.64 -4.49 -1.72
C LYS A 110 10.46 -5.65 -2.70
N LEU A 111 9.54 -5.49 -3.64
CA LEU A 111 9.40 -6.42 -4.76
C LEU A 111 10.40 -6.06 -5.84
N GLU A 112 11.24 -7.02 -6.19
CA GLU A 112 12.19 -6.86 -7.28
C GLU A 112 11.51 -7.03 -8.64
N ALA A 113 11.94 -6.24 -9.61
CA ALA A 113 11.48 -6.35 -10.97
C ALA A 113 12.07 -7.61 -11.61
N VAL A 114 11.21 -8.48 -12.15
CA VAL A 114 11.62 -9.70 -12.87
C VAL A 114 11.19 -9.60 -14.32
N GLN A 115 12.12 -9.91 -15.21
CA GLN A 115 11.90 -9.92 -16.65
C GLN A 115 10.93 -11.02 -17.09
N VAL A 116 9.99 -10.64 -17.95
CA VAL A 116 9.06 -11.58 -18.59
C VAL A 116 9.73 -12.17 -19.81
N VAL A 117 9.83 -13.49 -19.83
CA VAL A 117 10.35 -14.24 -20.98
C VAL A 117 9.20 -14.85 -21.77
N SER A 118 9.45 -15.06 -23.07
CA SER A 118 8.53 -15.78 -23.93
C SER A 118 9.20 -17.05 -24.47
N LYS A 119 8.53 -18.20 -24.29
CA LYS A 119 8.97 -19.49 -24.83
C LYS A 119 7.89 -20.04 -25.76
N GLY A 120 8.29 -20.43 -26.96
CA GLY A 120 7.33 -20.87 -27.97
C GLY A 120 7.83 -20.69 -29.40
N ASN A 121 6.87 -20.68 -30.32
CA ASN A 121 7.08 -20.38 -31.73
C ASN A 121 6.10 -19.28 -32.19
N VAL A 122 6.13 -18.96 -33.48
CA VAL A 122 5.27 -17.91 -34.07
C VAL A 122 3.77 -18.25 -33.98
N LEU A 123 3.41 -19.53 -33.89
CA LEU A 123 2.01 -19.98 -33.83
C LEU A 123 1.48 -19.98 -32.39
N ARG A 124 2.33 -20.34 -31.41
CA ARG A 124 1.98 -20.42 -30.00
C ARG A 124 3.18 -20.10 -29.13
N SER A 125 2.98 -19.18 -28.19
CA SER A 125 3.98 -18.83 -27.19
C SER A 125 3.36 -18.75 -25.80
N HIS A 126 4.14 -19.12 -24.80
CA HIS A 126 3.86 -18.89 -23.39
C HIS A 126 4.71 -17.73 -22.90
N ARG A 127 4.15 -16.95 -21.96
CA ARG A 127 4.83 -15.85 -21.29
C ARG A 127 4.80 -16.06 -19.80
N GLY A 128 5.90 -15.74 -19.16
CA GLY A 128 6.03 -15.98 -17.74
C GLY A 128 7.39 -15.63 -17.22
N LEU A 129 7.65 -16.13 -16.02
CA LEU A 129 8.87 -15.86 -15.27
C LEU A 129 9.64 -17.15 -15.07
N GLU A 130 10.96 -17.10 -15.21
CA GLU A 130 11.83 -18.22 -14.86
C GLU A 130 12.06 -18.31 -13.34
N ASN A 131 11.92 -17.18 -12.64
CA ASN A 131 12.10 -17.07 -11.18
C ASN A 131 11.06 -16.09 -10.58
N ILE A 132 10.58 -16.36 -9.36
CA ILE A 132 9.65 -15.50 -8.59
C ILE A 132 10.41 -14.58 -7.61
N GLY A 133 11.71 -14.78 -7.42
CA GLY A 133 12.48 -14.05 -6.41
C GLY A 133 12.17 -14.54 -5.00
N GLU A 134 12.54 -13.74 -4.00
CA GLU A 134 12.51 -14.13 -2.57
C GLU A 134 11.47 -13.36 -1.75
N ALA A 135 10.80 -12.37 -2.35
CA ALA A 135 9.83 -11.56 -1.66
C ALA A 135 8.59 -12.39 -1.30
N TYR A 136 8.12 -12.23 -0.07
CA TYR A 136 6.93 -12.90 0.42
C TYR A 136 6.04 -11.97 1.24
N GLN A 137 4.74 -12.28 1.29
CA GLN A 137 3.73 -11.69 2.14
C GLN A 137 3.24 -12.75 3.12
N GLU A 138 3.13 -12.38 4.40
CA GLU A 138 2.48 -13.22 5.40
C GLU A 138 0.99 -12.92 5.47
N GLY A 139 0.18 -13.98 5.53
CA GLY A 139 -1.26 -13.88 5.68
C GLY A 139 -2.00 -13.62 4.37
N THR A 140 -3.34 -13.64 4.46
CA THR A 140 -4.19 -13.73 3.26
C THR A 140 -4.59 -12.37 2.69
N ARG A 141 -4.42 -11.26 3.42
CA ARG A 141 -4.80 -9.93 2.92
C ARG A 141 -3.58 -9.17 2.45
N LEU A 142 -3.52 -8.93 1.14
CA LEU A 142 -2.42 -8.20 0.55
C LEU A 142 -2.52 -6.72 0.89
N ARG A 143 -1.40 -6.15 1.32
CA ARG A 143 -1.18 -4.71 1.43
C ARG A 143 0.18 -4.40 0.82
N VAL A 144 0.21 -3.56 -0.19
CA VAL A 144 1.43 -3.10 -0.84
C VAL A 144 1.43 -1.59 -0.93
N LEU A 145 2.48 -0.96 -0.42
CA LEU A 145 2.75 0.45 -0.67
C LEU A 145 3.43 0.58 -2.02
N PHE A 146 2.81 1.29 -2.95
CA PHE A 146 3.37 1.61 -4.26
C PHE A 146 3.86 3.06 -4.25
N HIS A 147 5.18 3.22 -4.23
CA HIS A 147 5.85 4.52 -4.28
C HIS A 147 6.28 4.82 -5.72
N THR A 148 5.73 5.87 -6.33
CA THR A 148 5.92 6.18 -7.75
C THR A 148 5.76 7.67 -8.07
N GLU A 149 6.33 8.14 -9.17
CA GLU A 149 6.07 9.49 -9.71
C GLU A 149 4.75 9.58 -10.48
N LEU A 150 4.16 8.43 -10.83
CA LEU A 150 2.93 8.37 -11.62
C LEU A 150 1.73 8.89 -10.84
N LYS A 151 0.86 9.61 -11.55
CA LYS A 151 -0.45 10.02 -11.04
C LYS A 151 -1.43 8.86 -11.09
N LEU A 152 -2.49 8.96 -10.30
CA LEU A 152 -3.53 7.93 -10.24
C LEU A 152 -4.11 7.59 -11.61
N ASP A 153 -4.41 8.58 -12.45
CA ASP A 153 -4.95 8.36 -13.79
C ASP A 153 -3.97 7.65 -14.71
N GLU A 154 -2.67 7.92 -14.55
CA GLU A 154 -1.59 7.21 -15.26
C GLU A 154 -1.50 5.75 -14.79
N ILE A 155 -1.55 5.51 -13.47
CA ILE A 155 -1.56 4.15 -12.90
C ILE A 155 -2.75 3.34 -13.42
N MET A 156 -3.95 3.93 -13.44
CA MET A 156 -5.14 3.26 -13.97
C MET A 156 -5.03 2.97 -15.48
N ARG A 157 -4.39 3.86 -16.25
CA ARG A 157 -4.15 3.66 -17.69
C ARG A 157 -3.08 2.63 -17.99
N LEU A 158 -2.10 2.44 -17.10
CA LEU A 158 -1.09 1.39 -17.24
C LEU A 158 -1.69 -0.02 -17.14
N GLY A 159 -2.91 -0.16 -16.59
CA GLY A 159 -3.54 -1.45 -16.36
C GLY A 159 -2.74 -2.24 -15.33
N LEU A 160 -2.49 -1.64 -14.17
CA LEU A 160 -1.85 -2.33 -13.07
C LEU A 160 -2.78 -3.44 -12.56
N GLU A 161 -2.34 -4.68 -12.70
CA GLU A 161 -3.12 -5.86 -12.38
C GLU A 161 -2.32 -6.78 -11.45
N LEU A 162 -3.01 -7.50 -10.57
CA LEU A 162 -2.44 -8.58 -9.77
C LEU A 162 -2.91 -9.91 -10.33
N HIS A 163 -1.98 -10.82 -10.60
CA HIS A 163 -2.31 -12.15 -11.12
C HIS A 163 -1.75 -13.22 -10.21
N ARG A 164 -2.55 -14.28 -9.98
CA ARG A 164 -2.06 -15.54 -9.44
C ARG A 164 -1.25 -16.26 -10.52
N LEU A 165 -0.13 -16.82 -10.12
CA LEU A 165 0.78 -17.56 -10.99
C LEU A 165 0.66 -19.07 -10.75
N HIS A 166 0.89 -19.84 -11.81
CA HIS A 166 1.11 -21.28 -11.70
C HIS A 166 2.33 -21.67 -12.52
N TYR A 167 3.02 -22.72 -12.08
CA TYR A 167 4.18 -23.24 -12.77
C TYR A 167 3.77 -24.15 -13.93
N LEU A 168 4.26 -23.83 -15.13
CA LEU A 168 4.06 -24.58 -16.35
C LEU A 168 5.38 -25.25 -16.78
N PRO A 169 5.59 -26.53 -16.46
CA PRO A 169 6.83 -27.22 -16.78
C PRO A 169 6.95 -27.50 -18.29
N GLU A 170 5.87 -27.93 -18.92
CA GLU A 170 5.84 -28.32 -20.34
C GLU A 170 4.60 -27.74 -21.03
N ALA A 171 4.68 -27.56 -22.35
CA ALA A 171 3.52 -27.25 -23.18
C ALA A 171 3.59 -27.93 -24.55
N GLU A 172 2.43 -28.16 -25.16
CA GLU A 172 2.33 -28.62 -26.54
C GLU A 172 2.37 -27.43 -27.51
N LEU A 173 3.41 -27.38 -28.33
CA LEU A 173 3.52 -26.42 -29.42
C LEU A 173 3.16 -27.09 -30.74
N THR A 174 2.16 -26.51 -31.42
CA THR A 174 1.81 -26.92 -32.78
C THR A 174 2.86 -26.41 -33.75
N GLY A 175 3.48 -27.33 -34.50
CA GLY A 175 4.35 -27.03 -35.62
C GLY A 175 3.64 -27.23 -36.96
N PRO A 176 4.35 -27.02 -38.09
CA PRO A 176 3.79 -27.18 -39.43
C PRO A 176 3.43 -28.64 -39.79
N ILE A 177 3.99 -29.62 -39.06
CA ILE A 177 3.84 -31.05 -39.35
C ILE A 177 3.11 -31.78 -38.23
N ALA A 178 3.48 -31.52 -36.97
CA ALA A 178 2.89 -32.15 -35.79
C ALA A 178 3.04 -31.23 -34.56
N SER A 179 2.29 -31.54 -33.50
CA SER A 179 2.50 -30.94 -32.18
C SER A 179 3.66 -31.64 -31.46
N GLN A 180 4.51 -30.87 -30.80
CA GLN A 180 5.63 -31.37 -29.99
C GLN A 180 5.50 -30.84 -28.56
N LYS A 181 5.77 -31.70 -27.57
CA LYS A 181 5.94 -31.29 -26.18
C LYS A 181 7.30 -30.62 -26.02
N VAL A 182 7.31 -29.43 -25.43
CA VAL A 182 8.53 -28.69 -25.13
C VAL A 182 8.56 -28.30 -23.67
N ASP A 183 9.76 -28.26 -23.12
CA ASP A 183 10.01 -27.73 -21.80
C ASP A 183 9.83 -26.20 -21.82
N VAL A 184 8.87 -25.73 -21.04
CA VAL A 184 8.57 -24.31 -20.87
C VAL A 184 9.25 -23.81 -19.60
N ASN A 185 9.00 -24.47 -18.47
CA ASN A 185 9.55 -24.12 -17.16
C ASN A 185 9.34 -22.63 -16.82
N LEU A 186 8.09 -22.16 -16.91
CA LEU A 186 7.72 -20.78 -16.62
C LEU A 186 6.62 -20.71 -15.57
N TRP A 187 6.66 -19.67 -14.74
CA TRP A 187 5.51 -19.21 -13.96
C TRP A 187 4.64 -18.32 -14.83
N VAL A 188 3.42 -18.75 -15.14
CA VAL A 188 2.52 -18.05 -16.05
C VAL A 188 1.26 -17.59 -15.31
N SER A 189 0.60 -16.56 -15.83
CA SER A 189 -0.66 -16.08 -15.26
C SER A 189 -1.74 -17.17 -15.29
N ALA A 190 -2.45 -17.33 -14.17
CA ALA A 190 -3.55 -18.26 -13.98
C ALA A 190 -4.90 -17.54 -13.85
N GLU A 191 -4.93 -16.49 -13.03
CA GLU A 191 -6.15 -15.81 -12.62
C GLU A 191 -5.83 -14.36 -12.22
N GLU A 192 -6.64 -13.41 -12.68
CA GLU A 192 -6.57 -12.02 -12.25
C GLU A 192 -7.28 -11.84 -10.90
N ILE A 193 -6.64 -11.12 -9.98
CA ILE A 193 -7.14 -10.87 -8.64
C ILE A 193 -7.48 -9.37 -8.52
N PRO A 194 -8.72 -9.02 -8.14
CA PRO A 194 -9.11 -7.62 -7.95
C PRO A 194 -8.26 -6.92 -6.90
N VAL A 195 -7.72 -5.77 -7.27
CA VAL A 195 -6.93 -4.89 -6.38
C VAL A 195 -7.51 -3.50 -6.37
N ASP A 196 -7.68 -2.97 -5.16
CA ASP A 196 -8.05 -1.59 -4.92
C ASP A 196 -6.79 -0.73 -4.85
N VAL A 197 -6.74 0.33 -5.66
CA VAL A 197 -5.69 1.37 -5.60
C VAL A 197 -6.21 2.56 -4.81
N LYS A 198 -5.67 2.78 -3.62
CA LYS A 198 -6.09 3.88 -2.73
C LYS A 198 -4.97 4.93 -2.63
N PRO A 199 -5.18 6.17 -3.11
CA PRO A 199 -4.18 7.22 -2.91
C PRO A 199 -4.04 7.51 -1.41
N LEU A 200 -2.80 7.58 -0.93
CA LEU A 200 -2.50 8.10 0.40
C LEU A 200 -2.47 9.63 0.34
N ARG A 201 -2.30 10.31 1.49
CA ARG A 201 -2.20 11.79 1.52
C ARG A 201 -0.85 12.29 1.01
N SER A 202 -0.36 11.71 -0.07
CA SER A 202 0.84 12.09 -0.81
C SER A 202 0.54 12.00 -2.30
N ARG A 203 1.33 12.69 -3.13
CA ARG A 203 1.19 12.63 -4.60
C ARG A 203 1.84 11.39 -5.21
N THR A 204 2.71 10.74 -4.45
CA THR A 204 3.61 9.69 -4.94
C THR A 204 3.36 8.33 -4.31
N ASP A 205 2.32 8.20 -3.48
CA ASP A 205 2.16 7.03 -2.62
C ASP A 205 0.73 6.51 -2.66
N TYR A 206 0.61 5.23 -3.01
CA TYR A 206 -0.66 4.53 -3.18
C TYR A 206 -0.63 3.23 -2.39
N LEU A 207 -1.72 2.91 -1.70
CA LEU A 207 -1.91 1.61 -1.08
C LEU A 207 -2.68 0.72 -2.03
N LEU A 208 -2.05 -0.37 -2.45
CA LEU A 208 -2.66 -1.46 -3.18
C LEU A 208 -3.15 -2.49 -2.16
N ALA A 209 -4.42 -2.87 -2.24
CA ALA A 209 -4.99 -3.90 -1.38
C ALA A 209 -5.81 -4.89 -2.18
N SER A 210 -5.67 -6.19 -1.91
CA SER A 210 -6.56 -7.18 -2.53
C SER A 210 -7.97 -7.03 -1.96
N SER A 211 -8.98 -7.03 -2.83
CA SER A 211 -10.38 -6.96 -2.38
C SER A 211 -10.87 -8.29 -1.77
N ALA A 212 -10.16 -9.39 -2.06
CA ALA A 212 -10.40 -10.72 -1.53
C ALA A 212 -9.16 -11.27 -0.80
N GLU A 213 -9.37 -12.32 0.00
CA GLU A 213 -8.29 -13.06 0.64
C GLU A 213 -7.55 -13.93 -0.39
N LEU A 214 -6.22 -13.85 -0.37
CA LEU A 214 -5.32 -14.60 -1.23
C LEU A 214 -5.08 -15.99 -0.62
N ALA A 215 -5.22 -17.02 -1.45
CA ALA A 215 -4.75 -18.36 -1.10
C ALA A 215 -3.21 -18.40 -1.12
N PRO A 216 -2.56 -19.28 -0.33
CA PRO A 216 -1.13 -19.50 -0.45
C PRO A 216 -0.71 -19.84 -1.88
N GLY A 217 0.42 -19.31 -2.32
CA GLY A 217 0.93 -19.48 -3.67
C GLY A 217 1.70 -18.26 -4.19
N TYR A 218 1.88 -18.20 -5.50
CA TYR A 218 2.70 -17.17 -6.15
C TYR A 218 1.82 -16.18 -6.90
N TYR A 219 2.20 -14.92 -6.85
CA TYR A 219 1.47 -13.82 -7.45
C TYR A 219 2.45 -12.84 -8.10
N ALA A 220 1.97 -12.01 -9.02
CA ALA A 220 2.75 -10.89 -9.54
C ALA A 220 1.87 -9.71 -9.88
N PHE A 221 2.38 -8.51 -9.61
CA PHE A 221 1.87 -7.29 -10.24
C PHE A 221 2.44 -7.18 -11.65
N GLN A 222 1.57 -6.91 -12.61
CA GLN A 222 1.96 -6.61 -13.99
C GLN A 222 1.27 -5.35 -14.49
N THR A 223 1.77 -4.82 -15.60
CA THR A 223 1.11 -3.76 -16.38
C THR A 223 0.99 -4.23 -17.81
N GLN A 224 0.10 -3.63 -18.60
CA GLN A 224 0.02 -3.84 -20.05
C GLN A 224 -0.13 -5.32 -20.49
N GLU A 225 -0.77 -6.15 -19.67
CA GLU A 225 -1.04 -7.57 -19.99
C GLU A 225 0.22 -8.38 -20.37
N LEU A 226 1.37 -8.06 -19.78
CA LEU A 226 2.67 -8.68 -20.12
C LEU A 226 2.69 -10.21 -20.02
N LEU A 227 1.89 -10.80 -19.14
CA LEU A 227 1.77 -12.24 -18.93
C LEU A 227 0.66 -12.89 -19.77
N ASP A 228 -0.15 -12.12 -20.50
CA ASP A 228 -1.18 -12.67 -21.40
C ASP A 228 -0.51 -13.21 -22.68
N PRO A 229 -0.63 -14.51 -23.01
CA PRO A 229 -0.04 -15.07 -24.22
C PRO A 229 -0.80 -14.70 -25.51
N ARG A 230 -2.00 -14.11 -25.43
CA ARG A 230 -2.90 -13.88 -26.59
C ARG A 230 -2.46 -12.72 -27.48
N ASP A 231 -1.82 -11.69 -26.92
CA ASP A 231 -1.40 -10.51 -27.68
C ASP A 231 0.11 -10.50 -27.95
N THR A 232 0.52 -11.19 -29.03
CA THR A 232 1.91 -11.25 -29.49
C THR A 232 2.44 -9.93 -30.00
N GLN A 233 1.59 -9.13 -30.65
CA GLN A 233 2.00 -7.90 -31.29
C GLN A 233 2.32 -6.81 -30.28
N ARG A 234 1.43 -6.59 -29.30
CA ARG A 234 1.61 -5.53 -28.29
C ARG A 234 2.86 -5.75 -27.45
N PHE A 235 3.09 -6.97 -26.96
CA PHE A 235 4.29 -7.30 -26.19
C PHE A 235 5.59 -7.02 -26.94
N ASN A 236 5.63 -7.36 -28.23
CA ASN A 236 6.82 -7.13 -29.05
C ASN A 236 7.09 -5.63 -29.29
N GLN A 237 6.08 -4.77 -29.15
CA GLN A 237 6.21 -3.32 -29.23
C GLN A 237 6.69 -2.69 -27.91
N ILE A 238 6.51 -3.37 -26.77
CA ILE A 238 7.01 -2.90 -25.48
C ILE A 238 8.55 -3.09 -25.46
N PRO A 239 9.34 -2.07 -25.12
CA PRO A 239 10.79 -2.21 -24.92
C PRO A 239 11.14 -3.28 -23.87
N GLU A 240 12.21 -4.05 -24.07
CA GLU A 240 12.58 -5.19 -23.22
C GLU A 240 12.79 -4.78 -21.76
N GLU A 241 13.38 -3.61 -21.52
CA GLU A 241 13.58 -3.03 -20.21
C GLU A 241 12.28 -2.73 -19.45
N LEU A 242 11.15 -2.61 -20.16
CA LEU A 242 9.82 -2.37 -19.58
C LEU A 242 8.98 -3.65 -19.47
N ARG A 243 9.47 -4.80 -19.95
CA ARG A 243 8.77 -6.10 -19.86
C ARG A 243 9.00 -6.76 -18.51
N VAL A 244 8.80 -6.00 -17.44
CA VAL A 244 9.03 -6.46 -16.07
C VAL A 244 7.71 -6.60 -15.31
N VAL A 245 7.70 -7.54 -14.38
CA VAL A 245 6.63 -7.74 -13.39
C VAL A 245 7.23 -7.82 -12.00
N PHE A 246 6.39 -7.75 -10.97
CA PHE A 246 6.81 -7.72 -9.57
C PHE A 246 6.22 -8.90 -8.82
N PRO A 247 6.90 -10.06 -8.87
CA PRO A 247 6.41 -11.30 -8.28
C PRO A 247 6.66 -11.39 -6.76
N PHE A 248 5.84 -12.18 -6.07
CA PHE A 248 5.98 -12.49 -4.65
C PHE A 248 5.23 -13.79 -4.29
N GLU A 249 5.59 -14.37 -3.14
CA GLU A 249 4.92 -15.52 -2.54
C GLU A 249 3.96 -15.09 -1.43
N VAL A 250 2.79 -15.72 -1.32
CA VAL A 250 1.88 -15.61 -0.17
C VAL A 250 2.01 -16.87 0.67
N ARG A 251 2.32 -16.69 1.96
CA ARG A 251 2.51 -17.77 2.95
C ARG A 251 1.44 -17.76 4.03
#